data_AF-A0A554MQZ3-F1
#
_entry.id   AF-A0A554MQZ3-F1
#
_cell.length_a   1.000
_cell.length_b   1.000
_cell.length_c   1.000
_cell.angle_alpha   90.00
_cell.angle_beta   90.00
_cell.angle_gamma   90.00
#
_symmetry.space_group_name_H-M   'P 1'
#
loop_
_entity.id
_entity.type
_entity.pdbx_description
1 polymer ?
#
loop_
_entity_poly.entity_id
_entity_poly.type
_entity_poly.pdbx_seq_one_letter_code
_entity_poly.pdbx_strand_id
1 'polypeptide(L)'
;MKVNQKGFTLVELLVVVSIIGLLSTLAIVALGSARVKARDAKRVSDIRQLQTAVELFYSDKNGYPLVAAGGLVLGAGAGSVLSEDGFVAAADPALKSVYMGKVPKNPLPGGKDYKYTGLKADRTECAVLGECVAYKLEFKLETNSTGLDAGDRVATPEGIN
;
A
#
# COMPACT_ATOMS: atom_id res chain seq x y z
N MET A 1 -54.06 -33.76 -10.32
CA MET A 1 -53.34 -33.32 -11.54
C MET A 1 -51.88 -33.72 -11.41
N LYS A 2 -51.37 -34.62 -12.28
CA LYS A 2 -49.95 -35.00 -12.28
C LYS A 2 -49.16 -33.95 -13.06
N VAL A 3 -48.21 -33.30 -12.40
CA VAL A 3 -47.29 -32.35 -13.04
C VAL A 3 -46.22 -33.16 -13.78
N ASN A 4 -46.23 -33.10 -15.11
CA ASN A 4 -45.17 -33.70 -15.93
C ASN A 4 -43.88 -32.89 -15.71
N GLN A 5 -42.92 -33.47 -14.99
CA GLN A 5 -41.59 -32.89 -14.88
C GLN A 5 -40.83 -33.15 -16.18
N LYS A 6 -40.57 -32.08 -16.95
CA LYS A 6 -39.70 -32.13 -18.12
C LYS A 6 -38.25 -32.16 -17.63
N GLY A 7 -37.51 -33.22 -17.99
CA GLY A 7 -36.06 -33.30 -17.75
C GLY A 7 -35.28 -32.51 -18.80
N PHE A 8 -34.11 -32.00 -18.42
CA PHE A 8 -33.17 -31.37 -19.34
C PHE A 8 -32.61 -32.38 -20.34
N THR A 9 -32.41 -31.94 -21.59
CA THR A 9 -31.70 -32.73 -22.60
C THR A 9 -30.20 -32.64 -22.41
N LEU A 10 -29.46 -33.68 -22.82
CA LEU A 10 -28.00 -33.68 -22.80
C LEU A 10 -27.40 -32.54 -23.65
N VAL A 11 -28.06 -32.19 -24.76
CA VAL A 11 -27.64 -31.11 -25.65
C VAL A 11 -27.79 -29.75 -24.96
N GLU A 12 -28.89 -29.50 -24.26
CA GLU A 12 -29.07 -28.26 -23.49
C GLU A 12 -27.98 -28.10 -22.43
N LEU A 13 -27.66 -29.16 -21.70
CA LEU A 13 -26.63 -29.11 -20.67
C LEU A 13 -25.23 -28.89 -21.28
N LEU A 14 -24.94 -29.50 -22.43
CA LEU A 14 -23.66 -29.34 -23.15
C LEU A 14 -23.47 -27.92 -23.69
N VAL A 15 -24.53 -27.30 -24.23
CA VAL A 15 -24.46 -25.91 -24.70
C VAL A 15 -24.24 -24.95 -23.53
N VAL A 16 -24.87 -25.17 -22.38
CA VAL A 16 -24.70 -24.30 -21.21
C VAL A 16 -23.26 -24.34 -20.67
N VAL A 17 -22.69 -25.54 -20.48
CA VAL A 17 -21.31 -25.64 -19.96
C VAL A 17 -20.27 -25.10 -20.95
N SER A 18 -20.54 -25.21 -22.26
CA SER A 18 -19.63 -24.64 -23.27
C SER A 18 -19.66 -23.11 -23.27
N ILE A 19 -20.84 -22.48 -23.14
CA ILE A 19 -20.96 -21.01 -23.01
C ILE A 19 -20.31 -20.52 -21.71
N ILE A 20 -20.56 -21.21 -20.57
CA ILE A 20 -19.92 -20.87 -19.30
C ILE A 20 -18.39 -20.99 -19.41
N GLY A 21 -17.89 -22.06 -20.04
CA GLY A 21 -16.47 -22.26 -20.28
C GLY A 21 -15.84 -21.11 -21.07
N LEU A 22 -16.47 -20.71 -22.18
CA LEU A 22 -16.02 -19.59 -22.99
C LEU A 22 -15.99 -18.27 -22.19
N LEU A 23 -17.10 -17.90 -21.55
CA LEU A 23 -17.19 -16.65 -20.77
C LEU A 23 -16.20 -16.62 -19.60
N SER A 24 -15.99 -17.77 -18.94
CA SER A 24 -15.07 -17.88 -17.80
C SER A 24 -13.62 -17.54 -18.17
N THR A 25 -13.16 -17.97 -19.36
CA THR A 25 -11.78 -17.69 -19.79
C THR A 25 -11.51 -16.20 -19.99
N LEU A 26 -12.45 -15.46 -20.59
CA LEU A 26 -12.33 -14.02 -20.79
C LEU A 26 -12.35 -13.26 -19.45
N ALA A 27 -13.20 -13.70 -18.52
CA ALA A 27 -13.30 -13.10 -17.19
C ALA A 27 -12.00 -13.20 -16.39
N ILE A 28 -11.30 -14.34 -16.48
CA ILE A 28 -10.03 -14.57 -15.75
C ILE A 28 -8.95 -13.57 -16.20
N VAL A 29 -8.79 -13.36 -17.51
CA VAL A 29 -7.78 -12.44 -18.07
C VAL A 29 -8.07 -11.00 -17.63
N ALA A 30 -9.32 -10.56 -17.74
CA ALA A 30 -9.73 -9.22 -17.33
C ALA A 30 -9.48 -8.99 -15.83
N LEU A 31 -9.84 -9.96 -14.99
CA LEU A 31 -9.68 -9.89 -13.53
C LEU A 31 -8.21 -9.79 -13.10
N GLY A 32 -7.29 -10.46 -13.81
CA GLY A 32 -5.85 -10.36 -13.56
C GLY A 32 -5.36 -8.92 -13.66
N SER A 33 -5.67 -8.24 -14.78
CA SER A 33 -5.29 -6.84 -14.99
C SER A 33 -5.94 -5.88 -13.99
N ALA A 34 -7.22 -6.09 -13.67
CA ALA A 34 -7.95 -5.27 -12.71
C ALA A 34 -7.36 -5.35 -11.31
N ARG A 35 -6.94 -6.56 -10.87
CA ARG A 35 -6.28 -6.76 -9.58
C ARG A 35 -4.95 -6.00 -9.48
N VAL A 36 -4.16 -5.96 -10.55
CA VAL A 36 -2.89 -5.21 -10.57
C VAL A 36 -3.14 -3.71 -10.41
N LYS A 37 -4.09 -3.16 -11.20
CA LYS A 37 -4.47 -1.74 -11.10
C LYS A 37 -4.99 -1.37 -9.72
N ALA A 38 -5.82 -2.23 -9.11
CA ALA A 38 -6.33 -2.03 -7.76
C ALA A 38 -5.22 -2.00 -6.70
N ARG A 39 -4.18 -2.83 -6.85
CA ARG A 39 -3.00 -2.80 -5.97
C ARG A 39 -2.22 -1.51 -6.13
N ASP A 40 -1.97 -1.05 -7.36
CA ASP A 40 -1.26 0.22 -7.59
C ASP A 40 -2.04 1.41 -7.04
N ALA A 41 -3.36 1.46 -7.25
CA ALA A 41 -4.22 2.48 -6.66
C ALA A 41 -4.15 2.47 -5.11
N LYS A 42 -4.15 1.27 -4.52
CA LYS A 42 -3.97 1.09 -3.08
C LYS A 42 -2.58 1.59 -2.63
N ARG A 43 -1.50 1.27 -3.35
CA ARG A 43 -0.16 1.75 -3.01
C ARG A 43 -0.07 3.26 -3.00
N VAL A 44 -0.60 3.92 -4.03
CA VAL A 44 -0.60 5.40 -4.09
C VAL A 44 -1.43 5.98 -2.94
N SER A 45 -2.58 5.40 -2.61
CA SER A 45 -3.41 5.84 -1.49
C SER A 45 -2.69 5.67 -0.15
N ASP A 46 -2.08 4.51 0.09
CA ASP A 46 -1.34 4.19 1.31
C ASP A 46 -0.16 5.17 1.49
N ILE A 47 0.59 5.49 0.42
CA ILE A 47 1.69 6.47 0.45
C ILE A 47 1.20 7.88 0.75
N ARG A 48 0.09 8.33 0.17
CA ARG A 48 -0.47 9.66 0.47
C ARG A 48 -0.94 9.78 1.92
N GLN A 49 -1.52 8.71 2.47
CA GLN A 49 -1.89 8.65 3.88
C GLN A 49 -0.65 8.70 4.77
N LEU A 50 0.43 8.02 4.38
CA LEU A 50 1.71 8.07 5.09
C LEU A 50 2.34 9.46 5.08
N GLN A 51 2.38 10.13 3.93
CA GLN A 51 2.84 11.53 3.84
C GLN A 51 2.07 12.39 4.83
N THR A 52 0.73 12.33 4.79
CA THR A 52 -0.13 13.11 5.70
C THR A 52 0.18 12.84 7.17
N ALA A 53 0.35 11.57 7.55
CA ALA A 53 0.64 11.20 8.95
C ALA A 53 2.04 11.66 9.40
N VAL A 54 3.03 11.60 8.51
CA VAL A 54 4.39 12.05 8.77
C VAL A 54 4.48 13.59 8.84
N GLU A 55 3.72 14.31 8.00
CA GLU A 55 3.58 15.76 8.11
C GLU A 55 2.90 16.18 9.42
N LEU A 56 1.89 15.44 9.88
CA LEU A 56 1.25 15.70 11.16
C LEU A 56 2.22 15.48 12.33
N PHE A 57 3.03 14.43 12.28
CA PHE A 57 4.13 14.23 13.24
C PHE A 57 5.09 15.41 13.24
N TYR A 58 5.48 15.90 12.06
CA TYR A 58 6.39 17.06 11.93
C TYR A 58 5.79 18.32 12.55
N SER A 59 4.50 18.58 12.32
CA SER A 59 3.79 19.73 12.90
C SER A 59 3.84 19.74 14.43
N ASP A 60 3.75 18.57 15.07
CA ASP A 60 3.69 18.45 16.53
C ASP A 60 5.08 18.32 17.18
N LYS A 61 6.04 17.69 16.49
CA LYS A 61 7.37 17.37 17.02
C LYS A 61 8.50 18.23 16.46
N ASN A 62 8.18 19.12 15.51
CA ASN A 62 9.10 20.04 14.85
C ASN A 62 10.31 19.31 14.21
N GLY A 63 10.07 18.11 13.68
CA GLY A 63 11.06 17.25 13.06
C GLY A 63 10.42 15.95 12.58
N TYR A 64 11.00 15.32 11.57
CA TYR A 64 10.46 14.05 11.06
C TYR A 64 10.87 12.86 11.94
N PRO A 65 10.10 11.76 11.95
CA PRO A 65 10.42 10.57 12.72
C PRO A 65 11.84 10.07 12.44
N LEU A 66 12.61 9.87 13.51
CA LEU A 66 13.93 9.27 13.42
C LEU A 66 13.80 7.77 13.24
N VAL A 67 14.60 7.21 12.33
CA VAL A 67 14.75 5.76 12.15
C VAL A 67 16.22 5.40 12.07
N ALA A 68 16.54 4.12 12.27
CA ALA A 68 17.90 3.63 12.14
C ALA A 68 18.47 3.88 10.73
N ALA A 69 19.80 3.99 10.64
CA ALA A 69 20.50 4.07 9.38
C ALA A 69 20.14 2.88 8.46
N GLY A 70 20.00 3.15 7.18
CA GLY A 70 19.50 2.20 6.20
C GLY A 70 17.97 2.15 6.09
N GLY A 71 17.23 2.96 6.85
CA GLY A 71 15.78 3.13 6.74
C GLY A 71 14.94 2.02 7.40
N LEU A 72 13.64 2.26 7.50
CA LEU A 72 12.68 1.40 8.17
C LEU A 72 11.66 0.82 7.18
N VAL A 73 11.47 -0.49 7.20
CA VAL A 73 10.37 -1.15 6.49
C VAL A 73 9.06 -0.91 7.23
N LEU A 74 8.04 -0.44 6.52
CA LEU A 74 6.74 -0.08 7.06
C LEU A 74 5.73 -1.23 7.00
N GLY A 75 4.76 -1.17 7.91
CA GLY A 75 3.65 -2.12 8.00
C GLY A 75 4.00 -3.44 8.70
N ALA A 76 5.16 -3.52 9.35
CA ALA A 76 5.59 -4.65 10.18
C ALA A 76 6.65 -4.22 11.21
N GLY A 77 6.78 -4.98 12.30
CA GLY A 77 7.78 -4.73 13.35
C GLY A 77 7.71 -3.28 13.83
N ALA A 78 8.85 -2.62 14.01
CA ALA A 78 8.91 -1.21 14.42
C ALA A 78 8.19 -0.24 13.47
N GLY A 79 7.87 -0.63 12.23
CA GLY A 79 7.11 0.18 11.29
C GLY A 79 5.60 -0.04 11.34
N SER A 80 5.03 -0.60 12.40
CA SER A 80 3.60 -0.94 12.47
C SER A 80 2.69 0.21 12.91
N VAL A 81 3.21 1.16 13.69
CA VAL A 81 2.48 2.31 14.22
C VAL A 81 3.34 3.56 14.12
N LEU A 82 2.72 4.70 13.79
CA LEU A 82 3.34 6.02 13.93
C LEU A 82 2.69 6.75 15.11
N SER A 83 3.47 7.01 16.15
CA SER A 83 3.05 7.65 17.39
C SER A 83 3.93 8.85 17.72
N GLU A 84 3.74 9.47 18.88
CA GLU A 84 4.59 10.55 19.36
C GLU A 84 6.07 10.20 19.52
N ASP A 85 6.42 8.92 19.71
CA ASP A 85 7.80 8.43 19.77
C ASP A 85 8.37 8.08 18.39
N GLY A 86 7.61 8.36 17.32
CA GLY A 86 7.94 7.99 15.96
C GLY A 86 7.38 6.62 15.60
N PHE A 87 8.10 5.89 14.73
CA PHE A 87 7.69 4.57 14.29
C PHE A 87 7.99 3.52 15.37
N VAL A 88 6.95 2.83 15.82
CA VAL A 88 7.01 1.82 16.90
C VAL A 88 6.25 0.55 16.54
N ALA A 89 6.55 -0.55 17.23
CA ALA A 89 5.96 -1.86 16.95
C ALA A 89 4.51 -2.02 17.41
N ALA A 90 4.13 -1.28 18.45
CA ALA A 90 2.77 -1.17 18.92
C ALA A 90 2.61 0.22 19.54
N ALA A 91 1.41 0.79 19.44
CA ALA A 91 1.07 1.96 20.26
C ALA A 91 1.13 1.55 21.72
N ASP A 92 1.95 2.22 22.53
CA ASP A 92 1.81 2.11 23.97
C ASP A 92 0.44 2.68 24.35
N PRO A 93 -0.41 1.92 25.09
CA PRO A 93 -1.74 2.35 25.49
C PRO A 93 -1.75 3.66 26.32
N ALA A 94 -0.62 4.09 26.86
CA ALA A 94 -0.46 5.35 27.56
C ALA A 94 -0.13 6.56 26.66
N LEU A 95 0.23 6.36 25.39
CA LEU A 95 0.59 7.44 24.46
C LEU A 95 -0.62 8.32 24.15
N LYS A 96 -0.41 9.63 24.17
CA LYS A 96 -1.49 10.61 23.99
C LYS A 96 -1.77 10.94 22.53
N SER A 97 -0.76 10.79 21.67
CA SER A 97 -0.87 11.12 20.24
C SER A 97 -0.43 9.97 19.35
N VAL A 98 -1.38 9.41 18.61
CA VAL A 98 -1.15 8.41 17.56
C VAL A 98 -1.49 9.05 16.22
N TYR A 99 -0.49 9.25 15.37
CA TYR A 99 -0.67 9.84 14.04
C TYR A 99 -1.16 8.81 13.01
N MET A 100 -0.75 7.54 13.18
CA MET A 100 -1.24 6.44 12.38
C MET A 100 -1.21 5.12 13.17
N GLY A 101 -2.37 4.67 13.64
CA GLY A 101 -2.50 3.47 14.47
C GLY A 101 -2.26 2.16 13.73
N LYS A 102 -2.28 2.17 12.39
CA LYS A 102 -1.89 1.04 11.55
C LYS A 102 -1.21 1.55 10.30
N VAL A 103 0.12 1.47 10.30
CA VAL A 103 0.94 1.81 9.15
C VAL A 103 0.67 0.77 8.04
N PRO A 104 0.33 1.21 6.81
CA PRO A 104 0.09 0.29 5.70
C PRO A 104 1.30 -0.55 5.32
N LYS A 105 1.04 -1.76 4.83
CA LYS A 105 2.01 -2.64 4.20
C LYS A 105 1.71 -2.76 2.71
N ASN A 106 2.76 -2.93 1.91
CA ASN A 106 2.63 -3.19 0.48
C ASN A 106 1.66 -4.36 0.17
N PRO A 107 0.66 -4.19 -0.71
CA PRO A 107 -0.21 -5.27 -1.15
C PRO A 107 0.54 -6.28 -2.04
N LEU A 108 0.47 -7.56 -1.65
CA LEU A 108 1.07 -8.71 -2.33
C LEU A 108 0.20 -9.23 -3.50
N PRO A 109 0.73 -10.00 -4.47
CA PRO A 109 2.08 -10.62 -4.53
C PRO A 109 3.18 -9.78 -5.22
N GLY A 110 2.91 -8.55 -5.64
CA GLY A 110 3.90 -7.70 -6.34
C GLY A 110 4.45 -6.55 -5.49
N GLY A 111 5.49 -5.89 -5.99
CA GLY A 111 6.04 -4.66 -5.42
C GLY A 111 7.18 -4.86 -4.42
N LYS A 112 7.65 -3.76 -3.84
CA LYS A 112 8.60 -3.70 -2.72
C LYS A 112 7.84 -3.29 -1.47
N ASP A 113 8.25 -3.77 -0.31
CA ASP A 113 7.73 -3.22 0.95
C ASP A 113 8.01 -1.71 1.00
N TYR A 114 7.09 -0.96 1.61
CA TYR A 114 7.29 0.47 1.77
C TYR A 114 8.45 0.70 2.72
N LYS A 115 9.33 1.62 2.37
CA LYS A 115 10.51 1.95 3.17
C LYS A 115 10.55 3.43 3.45
N TYR A 116 10.62 3.79 4.72
CA TYR A 116 10.78 5.16 5.19
C TYR A 116 12.26 5.43 5.51
N THR A 117 12.73 6.63 5.22
CA THR A 117 14.04 7.11 5.69
C THR A 117 13.95 8.60 5.96
N GLY A 118 14.32 9.01 7.17
CA GLY A 118 14.48 10.42 7.52
C GLY A 118 15.76 10.96 6.90
N LEU A 119 15.73 12.22 6.44
CA LEU A 119 16.84 12.87 5.75
C LEU A 119 17.19 14.20 6.40
N LYS A 120 18.48 14.54 6.38
CA LYS A 120 18.98 15.87 6.74
C LYS A 120 18.78 16.86 5.59
N ALA A 121 19.14 18.12 5.82
CA ALA A 121 19.03 19.20 4.83
C ALA A 121 19.85 18.93 3.56
N ASP A 122 20.99 18.24 3.70
CA ASP A 122 21.86 17.84 2.59
C ASP A 122 21.40 16.54 1.87
N ARG A 123 20.20 16.05 2.20
CA ARG A 123 19.61 14.80 1.68
C ARG A 123 20.37 13.52 2.07
N THR A 124 21.27 13.58 3.04
CA THR A 124 21.86 12.36 3.66
C THR A 124 20.92 11.76 4.69
N GLU A 125 21.13 10.48 5.04
CA GLU A 125 20.31 9.81 6.06
C GLU A 125 20.44 10.51 7.42
N CYS A 126 19.29 10.75 8.03
CA CYS A 126 19.21 11.33 9.36
C CYS A 126 19.40 10.24 10.43
N ALA A 127 20.35 10.47 11.34
CA ALA A 127 20.66 9.55 12.44
C ALA A 127 20.44 10.18 13.82
N VAL A 128 20.04 11.45 13.89
CA VAL A 128 19.87 12.21 15.14
C VAL A 128 18.49 12.85 15.18
N LEU A 129 17.79 12.69 16.30
CA LEU A 129 16.44 13.23 16.48
C LEU A 129 16.51 14.77 16.43
N GLY A 130 15.63 15.39 15.65
CA GLY A 130 15.58 16.85 15.49
C GLY A 130 16.44 17.40 14.34
N GLU A 131 17.33 16.60 13.73
CA GLU A 131 18.05 16.98 12.51
C GLU A 131 17.32 16.56 11.22
N CYS A 132 16.26 15.76 11.35
CA CYS A 132 15.52 15.23 10.21
C CYS A 132 14.55 16.30 9.69
N VAL A 133 14.93 16.96 8.59
CA VAL A 133 14.16 18.05 7.96
C VAL A 133 13.51 17.64 6.64
N ALA A 134 13.73 16.40 6.19
CA ALA A 134 13.03 15.80 5.06
C ALA A 134 12.86 14.28 5.29
N TYR A 135 12.14 13.61 4.38
CA TYR A 135 12.07 12.15 4.32
C TYR A 135 11.99 11.65 2.88
N LYS A 136 12.21 10.34 2.72
CA LYS A 136 11.85 9.58 1.53
C LYS A 136 11.01 8.36 1.92
N LEU A 137 9.96 8.11 1.13
CA LEU A 137 9.12 6.92 1.18
C LEU A 137 9.29 6.16 -0.14
N GLU A 138 9.99 5.04 -0.10
CA GLU A 138 10.27 4.22 -1.27
C GLU A 138 9.21 3.13 -1.43
N PHE A 139 8.67 2.96 -2.63
CA PHE A 139 7.68 1.94 -2.97
C PHE A 139 7.81 1.54 -4.45
N LYS A 140 7.02 0.56 -4.90
CA LYS A 140 7.06 0.11 -6.30
C LYS A 140 5.67 -0.04 -6.89
N LEU A 141 5.44 0.57 -8.05
CA LEU A 141 4.25 0.37 -8.87
C LEU A 141 4.48 -0.74 -9.89
N GLU A 142 3.48 -1.59 -10.08
CA GLU A 142 3.53 -2.69 -11.04
C GLU A 142 3.22 -2.21 -12.47
N THR A 143 2.38 -1.20 -12.61
CA THR A 143 1.89 -0.67 -13.89
C THR A 143 1.85 0.85 -13.88
N ASN A 144 1.61 1.44 -15.05
CA ASN A 144 1.39 2.88 -15.23
C ASN A 144 -0.09 3.31 -15.04
N SER A 145 -0.85 2.55 -14.26
CA SER A 145 -2.32 2.70 -14.19
C SER A 145 -2.83 3.84 -13.31
N THR A 146 -1.94 4.52 -12.59
CA THR A 146 -2.26 5.58 -11.62
C THR A 146 -1.88 6.98 -12.10
N GLY A 147 -1.48 7.13 -13.37
CA GLY A 147 -0.92 8.38 -13.90
C GLY A 147 0.55 8.61 -13.52
N LEU A 148 1.17 7.65 -12.83
CA LEU A 148 2.61 7.55 -12.58
C LEU A 148 3.12 6.34 -13.35
N ASP A 149 4.36 6.35 -13.87
CA ASP A 149 4.84 5.15 -14.57
C ASP A 149 5.13 4.00 -13.59
N ALA A 150 5.18 2.79 -14.14
CA ALA A 150 5.58 1.61 -13.39
C ALA A 150 7.03 1.73 -12.87
N GLY A 151 7.37 0.94 -11.86
CA GLY A 151 8.72 0.86 -11.32
C GLY A 151 8.86 1.40 -9.92
N ASP A 152 10.11 1.61 -9.52
CA ASP A 152 10.43 2.12 -8.18
C ASP A 152 10.10 3.62 -8.13
N ARG A 153 9.45 4.02 -7.04
CA ARG A 153 8.94 5.38 -6.82
C ARG A 153 9.32 5.86 -5.45
N VAL A 154 9.48 7.17 -5.33
CA VAL A 154 9.87 7.82 -4.08
C VAL A 154 8.90 8.97 -3.81
N ALA A 155 8.27 8.94 -2.66
CA ALA A 155 7.51 10.08 -2.16
C ALA A 155 8.35 10.87 -1.15
N THR A 156 8.32 12.19 -1.29
CA THR A 156 8.96 13.18 -0.42
C THR A 156 7.89 14.17 0.06
N PRO A 157 8.20 15.14 0.93
CA PRO A 157 7.26 16.20 1.28
C PRO A 157 6.71 16.97 0.05
N GLU A 158 7.48 17.01 -1.04
CA GLU A 158 7.15 17.77 -2.25
C GLU A 158 6.21 17.00 -3.19
N GLY A 159 6.06 15.69 -3.01
CA GLY A 159 5.19 14.86 -3.85
C GLY A 159 5.74 13.47 -4.13
N ILE A 160 5.15 12.80 -5.11
CA ILE A 160 5.53 11.45 -5.56
C ILE A 160 6.26 11.57 -6.89
N ASN A 161 7.47 11.01 -6.95
CA ASN A 161 8.31 10.93 -8.15
C ASN A 161 8.59 9.48 -8.55
#